data_AF-A0A0N7KJ37-F1
#
_entry.id   AF-A0A0N7KJ37-F1
#
_cell.length_a   1.000
_cell.length_b   1.000
_cell.length_c   1.000
_cell.angle_alpha   90.00
_cell.angle_beta   90.00
_cell.angle_gamma   90.00
#
_symmetry.space_group_name_H-M   'P 1'
#
loop_
_entity.id
_entity.type
_entity.pdbx_description
1 polymer ?
#
loop_
_entity_poly.entity_id
_entity_poly.type
_entity_poly.pdbx_seq_one_letter_code
_entity_poly.pdbx_strand_id
1 'polypeptide(L)'
;MVVREPVAMEIPAVESSAAGRMPPRIRRRLLEGSRVGGGAPTSAEEIEAKLKEAELRRQQFHEWVSCKARKKPRSPSWSSQEEDQGQRLEAKLQAAEQKRLSLLAKAQNRLAKLDELRQAAKNIVEMRIEKEREELGTRVESRVRQAEANRMRLLHAHMQKRAAMKERTARSLVRKQTSERKYTERVKSLILQKRNAAEKKRLALLEAEKRKAQARILHIQRAAKTVCSKRESERRQLQEQLESKLQKAKRQRAEYLKQRVSPRSSAHADYIKHAEFLSTKLARCWKRFLKSNKTTYALVQAYDALGINEMSVKSMPFENLAMLMESPTTLQTTKAVLDRFEKRLLLSQPTGSSSAENIDHLLKRLGSPKRKAPASRSRVAAKKPAKGSETSKLSRYSLRVVLCSYMILAHPGAVLSGQGEKENLLMESAENFVKEFELLVKTVLDRPGGASMQSTDAASQKKFRTQLAAFDKAWCAYLYHFVVWKLKDAKSLEQDLVRAACKLELSMMQTCKLSSDGQSHDLSHDMKAIQKQVTDDQKLLREKIQHLSGDAGIERMNSALSDTRSKFFEAKENRFRTRQS
;
A
#
# COMPACT_ATOMS: atom_id res chain seq x y z
N MET A 1 30.90 88.01 -4.14
CA MET A 1 31.10 87.10 -5.28
C MET A 1 32.05 86.00 -4.86
N VAL A 2 31.73 84.77 -5.23
CA VAL A 2 32.36 83.51 -4.80
C VAL A 2 33.89 83.57 -4.91
N VAL A 3 34.56 83.54 -3.75
CA VAL A 3 36.00 83.33 -3.63
C VAL A 3 36.24 81.84 -3.86
N ARG A 4 36.87 81.48 -4.98
CA ARG A 4 37.29 80.11 -5.24
C ARG A 4 38.52 79.81 -4.40
N GLU A 5 38.35 78.95 -3.40
CA GLU A 5 39.44 78.33 -2.66
C GLU A 5 40.36 77.49 -3.58
N PRO A 6 41.67 77.46 -3.30
CA PRO A 6 42.66 76.79 -4.14
C PRO A 6 42.58 75.26 -4.00
N VAL A 7 42.63 74.58 -5.14
CA VAL A 7 42.70 73.11 -5.25
C VAL A 7 44.02 72.62 -4.64
N ALA A 8 43.94 72.02 -3.45
CA ALA A 8 45.04 71.26 -2.87
C ALA A 8 45.22 69.95 -3.65
N MET A 9 46.28 69.86 -4.45
CA MET A 9 46.70 68.59 -5.05
C MET A 9 47.45 67.77 -4.00
N GLU A 10 46.73 66.96 -3.22
CA GLU A 10 47.33 65.85 -2.50
C GLU A 10 47.69 64.76 -3.52
N ILE A 11 48.99 64.57 -3.77
CA ILE A 11 49.51 63.49 -4.62
C ILE A 11 49.62 62.24 -3.73
N PRO A 12 48.78 61.21 -3.92
CA PRO A 12 48.86 59.99 -3.11
C PRO A 12 50.12 59.22 -3.48
N ALA A 13 50.93 58.91 -2.48
CA ALA A 13 52.14 58.09 -2.61
C ALA A 13 51.75 56.62 -2.85
N VAL A 14 51.30 56.29 -4.06
CA VAL A 14 51.20 54.90 -4.51
C VAL A 14 52.51 54.55 -5.19
N GLU A 15 53.32 53.75 -4.49
CA GLU A 15 54.57 53.16 -4.96
C GLU A 15 54.31 52.22 -6.13
N SER A 16 54.17 52.77 -7.34
CA SER A 16 54.25 52.03 -8.59
C SER A 16 55.56 52.40 -9.29
N SER A 17 56.56 51.58 -8.99
CA SER A 17 57.94 51.65 -9.43
C SER A 17 58.11 51.36 -10.93
N ALA A 18 57.77 52.30 -11.82
CA ALA A 18 58.15 52.23 -13.23
C ALA A 18 57.95 53.57 -14.01
N ALA A 19 58.58 54.68 -13.60
CA ALA A 19 58.68 55.87 -14.47
C ALA A 19 59.82 56.82 -14.09
N GLY A 20 60.65 57.18 -15.07
CA GLY A 20 61.44 58.42 -15.09
C GLY A 20 62.67 58.51 -14.19
N ARG A 21 63.76 57.81 -14.55
CA ARG A 21 65.09 58.00 -13.92
C ARG A 21 65.61 59.42 -14.23
N MET A 22 65.38 60.38 -13.34
CA MET A 22 65.97 61.71 -13.47
C MET A 22 67.50 61.63 -13.51
N PRO A 23 68.18 62.34 -14.43
CA PRO A 23 69.63 62.31 -14.55
C PRO A 23 70.32 62.69 -13.22
N PRO A 24 71.37 61.96 -12.80
CA PRO A 24 72.08 62.18 -11.53
C PRO A 24 72.55 63.63 -11.33
N ARG A 25 72.91 64.31 -12.43
CA ARG A 25 73.43 65.67 -12.44
C ARG A 25 72.38 66.72 -12.01
N ILE A 26 71.12 66.51 -12.37
CA ILE A 26 70.01 67.42 -12.00
C ILE A 26 69.58 67.14 -10.56
N ARG A 27 69.50 65.86 -10.17
CA ARG A 27 69.29 65.46 -8.77
C ARG A 27 70.34 66.11 -7.87
N ARG A 28 71.63 66.03 -8.24
CA ARG A 28 72.71 66.61 -7.44
C ARG A 28 72.60 68.13 -7.34
N ARG A 29 72.31 68.87 -8.42
CA ARG A 29 72.15 70.34 -8.36
C ARG A 29 70.94 70.80 -7.53
N LEU A 30 69.81 70.10 -7.62
CA LEU A 30 68.63 70.41 -6.81
C LEU A 30 68.88 70.05 -5.32
N LEU A 31 69.55 68.93 -5.05
CA LEU A 31 69.95 68.55 -3.69
C LEU A 31 71.05 69.46 -3.13
N GLU A 32 71.98 69.95 -3.94
CA GLU A 32 73.01 70.93 -3.55
C GLU A 32 72.37 72.28 -3.22
N GLY A 33 71.36 72.72 -3.98
CA GLY A 33 70.59 73.92 -3.65
C GLY A 33 69.76 73.78 -2.37
N SER A 34 69.37 72.57 -1.99
CA SER A 34 68.58 72.32 -0.76
C SER A 34 69.42 72.00 0.46
N ARG A 35 70.70 71.62 0.31
CA ARG A 35 71.59 71.23 1.43
C ARG A 35 72.46 72.37 1.94
N VAL A 36 72.53 73.50 1.25
CA VAL A 36 73.09 74.74 1.83
C VAL A 36 71.96 75.44 2.57
N GLY A 37 71.68 74.95 3.77
CA GLY A 37 70.84 75.67 4.72
C GLY A 37 71.47 77.01 5.07
N GLY A 38 70.63 78.05 5.16
CA GLY A 38 70.90 79.20 6.01
C GLY A 38 71.71 80.37 5.44
N GLY A 39 71.90 80.48 4.13
CA GLY A 39 72.38 81.72 3.52
C GLY A 39 71.21 82.69 3.31
N ALA A 40 71.22 83.81 4.03
CA ALA A 40 70.27 84.93 3.90
C ALA A 40 69.99 85.28 2.42
N PRO A 41 68.80 85.83 2.09
CA PRO A 41 68.46 86.21 0.72
C PRO A 41 69.59 87.06 0.14
N THR A 42 70.20 86.56 -0.94
CA THR A 42 71.23 87.26 -1.72
C THR A 42 70.74 88.69 -1.92
N SER A 43 71.45 89.66 -1.32
CA SER A 43 71.06 91.06 -1.41
C SER A 43 71.00 91.46 -2.88
N ALA A 44 70.15 92.42 -3.24
CA ALA A 44 70.07 92.91 -4.61
C ALA A 44 71.46 93.31 -5.14
N GLU A 45 72.33 93.82 -4.27
CA GLU A 45 73.73 94.15 -4.53
C GLU A 45 74.58 92.94 -4.94
N GLU A 46 74.41 91.76 -4.30
CA GLU A 46 75.13 90.55 -4.69
C GLU A 46 74.70 90.01 -6.06
N ILE A 47 73.40 90.12 -6.37
CA ILE A 47 72.87 89.73 -7.69
C ILE A 47 73.43 90.67 -8.76
N GLU A 48 73.42 91.99 -8.51
CA GLU A 48 74.05 92.96 -9.40
C GLU A 48 75.55 92.73 -9.55
N ALA A 49 76.27 92.39 -8.48
CA ALA A 49 77.69 92.09 -8.55
C ALA A 49 77.98 90.86 -9.42
N LYS A 50 77.20 89.78 -9.26
CA LYS A 50 77.31 88.57 -10.10
C LYS A 50 76.95 88.85 -11.56
N LEU A 51 75.96 89.70 -11.81
CA LEU A 51 75.60 90.11 -13.18
C LEU A 51 76.70 90.95 -13.81
N LYS A 52 77.25 91.94 -13.09
CA LYS A 52 78.40 92.75 -13.53
C LYS A 52 79.63 91.88 -13.81
N GLU A 53 79.92 90.89 -12.96
CA GLU A 53 81.03 89.96 -13.18
C GLU A 53 80.79 89.04 -14.39
N ALA A 54 79.57 88.51 -14.56
CA ALA A 54 79.22 87.72 -15.73
C ALA A 54 79.28 88.54 -17.03
N GLU A 55 78.91 89.82 -16.97
CA GLU A 55 79.00 90.77 -18.06
C GLU A 55 80.44 91.14 -18.38
N LEU A 56 81.29 91.35 -17.36
CA LEU A 56 82.73 91.50 -17.52
C LEU A 56 83.36 90.27 -18.19
N ARG A 57 83.00 89.06 -17.76
CA ARG A 57 83.47 87.81 -18.41
C ARG A 57 82.98 87.70 -19.85
N ARG A 58 81.73 88.08 -20.16
CA ARG A 58 81.23 88.14 -21.54
C ARG A 58 81.97 89.18 -22.37
N GLN A 59 82.25 90.36 -21.83
CA GLN A 59 83.02 91.41 -22.50
C GLN A 59 84.46 90.98 -22.75
N GLN A 60 85.15 90.41 -21.75
CA GLN A 60 86.49 89.82 -21.91
C GLN A 60 86.49 88.71 -22.96
N PHE A 61 85.45 87.88 -23.00
CA PHE A 61 85.30 86.86 -24.04
C PHE A 61 85.08 87.49 -25.42
N HIS A 62 84.21 88.49 -25.54
CA HIS A 62 83.99 89.22 -26.79
C HIS A 62 85.23 89.96 -27.26
N GLU A 63 85.98 90.61 -26.37
CA GLU A 63 87.23 91.30 -26.67
C GLU A 63 88.33 90.31 -27.05
N TRP A 64 88.39 89.14 -26.40
CA TRP A 64 89.27 88.04 -26.80
C TRP A 64 88.93 87.49 -28.19
N VAL A 65 87.65 87.30 -28.51
CA VAL A 65 87.20 86.88 -29.86
C VAL A 65 87.49 87.97 -30.90
N SER A 66 87.24 89.24 -30.59
CA SER A 66 87.52 90.40 -31.45
C SER A 66 89.02 90.59 -31.71
N CYS A 67 89.87 90.35 -30.70
CA CYS A 67 91.32 90.35 -30.86
C CYS A 67 91.80 89.16 -31.73
N LYS A 68 91.12 88.01 -31.71
CA LYS A 68 91.38 86.91 -32.65
C LYS A 68 90.91 87.19 -34.08
N ALA A 69 90.00 88.14 -34.28
CA ALA A 69 89.56 88.59 -35.60
C ALA A 69 90.49 89.64 -36.24
N ARG A 70 91.47 90.20 -35.50
CA ARG A 70 92.50 91.06 -36.10
C ARG A 70 93.41 90.24 -37.01
N LYS A 71 93.57 90.69 -38.26
CA LYS A 71 94.44 90.10 -39.29
C LYS A 71 95.83 89.88 -38.69
N LYS A 72 96.25 88.61 -38.60
CA LYS A 72 97.61 88.27 -38.18
C LYS A 72 98.63 89.07 -39.01
N PRO A 73 99.71 89.58 -38.39
CA PRO A 73 100.77 90.25 -39.14
C PRO A 73 101.26 89.32 -40.24
N ARG A 74 101.31 89.87 -41.45
CA ARG A 74 101.70 89.22 -42.70
C ARG A 74 103.18 88.85 -42.59
N SER A 75 103.47 87.64 -42.10
CA SER A 75 104.84 87.11 -42.13
C SER A 75 105.26 86.86 -43.59
N PRO A 76 106.56 87.02 -43.92
CA PRO A 76 107.01 87.40 -45.25
C PRO A 76 106.68 86.41 -46.35
N SER A 77 106.49 86.98 -47.54
CA SER A 77 106.37 86.34 -48.84
C SER A 77 107.51 85.35 -49.08
N TRP A 78 107.32 84.09 -48.74
CA TRP A 78 108.10 82.99 -49.31
C TRP A 78 107.26 82.41 -50.44
N SER A 79 107.65 82.85 -51.64
CA SER A 79 107.26 82.33 -52.93
C SER A 79 107.45 80.80 -52.99
N SER A 80 106.45 80.12 -53.54
CA SER A 80 106.46 78.72 -53.98
C SER A 80 106.34 77.64 -52.90
N GLN A 81 105.36 77.75 -52.00
CA GLN A 81 104.91 76.60 -51.18
C GLN A 81 103.42 76.71 -50.75
N GLU A 82 102.55 77.12 -51.67
CA GLU A 82 101.10 77.28 -51.42
C GLU A 82 100.34 75.93 -51.41
N GLU A 83 100.86 74.93 -52.13
CA GLU A 83 100.31 73.56 -52.12
C GLU A 83 100.43 72.88 -50.73
N ASP A 84 101.46 73.18 -49.93
CA ASP A 84 101.67 72.53 -48.63
C ASP A 84 100.75 73.03 -47.50
N GLN A 85 100.24 74.26 -47.55
CA GLN A 85 99.31 74.76 -46.51
C GLN A 85 97.92 74.12 -46.63
N GLY A 86 97.41 73.97 -47.85
CA GLY A 86 96.17 73.24 -48.14
C GLY A 86 96.28 71.78 -47.71
N GLN A 87 97.37 71.11 -48.11
CA GLN A 87 97.66 69.73 -47.72
C GLN A 87 97.73 69.55 -46.20
N ARG A 88 98.33 70.50 -45.45
CA ARG A 88 98.35 70.46 -43.98
C ARG A 88 96.98 70.60 -43.32
N LEU A 89 96.10 71.44 -43.87
CA LEU A 89 94.73 71.60 -43.36
C LEU A 89 93.88 70.37 -43.66
N GLU A 90 94.01 69.83 -44.86
CA GLU A 90 93.36 68.60 -45.27
C GLU A 90 93.81 67.41 -44.41
N ALA A 91 95.11 67.28 -44.14
CA ALA A 91 95.64 66.27 -43.23
C ALA A 91 95.07 66.40 -41.81
N LYS A 92 94.86 67.63 -41.30
CA LYS A 92 94.23 67.85 -39.99
C LYS A 92 92.75 67.50 -39.98
N LEU A 93 92.02 67.81 -41.05
CA LEU A 93 90.61 67.43 -41.21
C LEU A 93 90.48 65.91 -41.27
N GLN A 94 91.28 65.25 -42.10
CA GLN A 94 91.36 63.79 -42.17
C GLN A 94 91.70 63.18 -40.81
N ALA A 95 92.67 63.73 -40.08
CA ALA A 95 92.99 63.27 -38.72
C ALA A 95 91.83 63.47 -37.72
N ALA A 96 91.10 64.58 -37.81
CA ALA A 96 89.93 64.85 -36.98
C ALA A 96 88.75 63.92 -37.31
N GLU A 97 88.53 63.64 -38.60
CA GLU A 97 87.55 62.67 -39.08
C GLU A 97 87.89 61.24 -38.64
N GLN A 98 89.14 60.82 -38.84
CA GLN A 98 89.63 59.54 -38.33
C GLN A 98 89.44 59.43 -36.80
N LYS A 99 89.72 60.51 -36.05
CA LYS A 99 89.45 60.55 -34.61
C LYS A 99 87.96 60.41 -34.31
N ARG A 100 87.06 61.12 -35.01
CA ARG A 100 85.60 61.01 -34.85
C ARG A 100 85.11 59.60 -35.15
N LEU A 101 85.53 59.01 -36.26
CA LEU A 101 85.19 57.64 -36.63
C LEU A 101 85.68 56.64 -35.58
N SER A 102 86.92 56.81 -35.07
CA SER A 102 87.43 55.95 -33.99
C SER A 102 86.64 56.07 -32.68
N LEU A 103 86.15 57.26 -32.33
CA LEU A 103 85.31 57.49 -31.16
C LEU A 103 83.91 56.89 -31.35
N LEU A 104 83.31 57.04 -32.53
CA LEU A 104 82.03 56.44 -32.88
C LEU A 104 82.12 54.91 -32.86
N ALA A 105 83.16 54.33 -33.46
CA ALA A 105 83.42 52.90 -33.41
C ALA A 105 83.59 52.38 -31.96
N LYS A 106 84.32 53.11 -31.10
CA LYS A 106 84.42 52.78 -29.67
C LYS A 106 83.06 52.85 -28.96
N ALA A 107 82.23 53.84 -29.27
CA ALA A 107 80.90 53.99 -28.68
C ALA A 107 79.95 52.88 -29.13
N GLN A 108 79.95 52.55 -30.42
CA GLN A 108 79.19 51.44 -31.00
C GLN A 108 79.62 50.09 -30.38
N ASN A 109 80.92 49.83 -30.28
CA ASN A 109 81.44 48.64 -29.63
C ASN A 109 81.03 48.54 -28.15
N ARG A 110 81.00 49.67 -27.43
CA ARG A 110 80.52 49.70 -26.04
C ARG A 110 79.01 49.41 -25.95
N LEU A 111 78.21 49.96 -26.86
CA LEU A 111 76.76 49.72 -26.89
C LEU A 111 76.46 48.24 -27.18
N ALA A 112 77.14 47.67 -28.18
CA ALA A 112 77.03 46.25 -28.52
C ALA A 112 77.32 45.35 -27.32
N LYS A 113 78.43 45.61 -26.59
CA LYS A 113 78.76 44.87 -25.35
C LYS A 113 77.69 45.00 -24.26
N LEU A 114 77.06 46.18 -24.11
CA LEU A 114 75.98 46.37 -23.15
C LEU A 114 74.69 45.65 -23.55
N ASP A 115 74.40 45.59 -24.85
CA ASP A 115 73.25 44.84 -25.38
C ASP A 115 73.47 43.33 -25.25
N GLU A 116 74.68 42.82 -25.51
CA GLU A 116 75.07 41.42 -25.27
C GLU A 116 74.85 41.04 -23.80
N LEU A 117 75.32 41.86 -22.85
CA LEU A 117 75.09 41.64 -21.42
C LEU A 117 73.60 41.67 -21.06
N ARG A 118 72.81 42.57 -21.68
CA ARG A 118 71.36 42.65 -21.46
C ARG A 118 70.66 41.38 -21.94
N GLN A 119 71.01 40.88 -23.12
CA GLN A 119 70.43 39.66 -23.68
C GLN A 119 70.84 38.43 -22.86
N ALA A 120 72.12 38.34 -22.46
CA ALA A 120 72.58 37.28 -21.56
C ALA A 120 71.80 37.28 -20.23
N ALA A 121 71.61 38.44 -19.61
CA ALA A 121 70.84 38.57 -18.37
C ALA A 121 69.37 38.19 -18.56
N LYS A 122 68.75 38.60 -19.67
CA LYS A 122 67.38 38.24 -20.05
C LYS A 122 67.23 36.72 -20.20
N ASN A 123 68.11 36.09 -20.97
CA ASN A 123 68.10 34.64 -21.20
C ASN A 123 68.27 33.87 -19.87
N ILE A 124 69.14 34.32 -18.96
CA ILE A 124 69.31 33.69 -17.64
C ILE A 124 68.02 33.77 -16.79
N VAL A 125 67.26 34.87 -16.90
CA VAL A 125 65.97 35.01 -16.20
C VAL A 125 64.91 34.12 -16.83
N GLU A 126 64.79 34.10 -18.16
CA GLU A 126 63.83 33.25 -18.88
C GLU A 126 64.08 31.77 -18.59
N MET A 127 65.33 31.31 -18.65
CA MET A 127 65.71 29.93 -18.31
C MET A 127 65.36 29.56 -16.85
N ARG A 128 65.42 30.51 -15.91
CA ARG A 128 65.00 30.24 -14.51
C ARG A 128 63.48 30.10 -14.41
N ILE A 129 62.73 30.99 -15.04
CA ILE A 129 61.27 30.95 -15.06
C ILE A 129 60.78 29.65 -15.74
N GLU A 130 61.42 29.24 -16.83
CA GLU A 130 61.08 28.00 -17.54
C GLU A 130 61.32 26.76 -16.67
N LYS A 131 62.48 26.67 -16.01
CA LYS A 131 62.78 25.59 -15.06
C LYS A 131 61.77 25.55 -13.89
N GLU A 132 61.44 26.69 -13.30
CA GLU A 132 60.43 26.75 -12.24
C GLU A 132 59.05 26.30 -12.73
N ARG A 133 58.67 26.64 -13.97
CA ARG A 133 57.43 26.16 -14.58
C ARG A 133 57.43 24.66 -14.80
N GLU A 134 58.52 24.08 -15.29
CA GLU A 134 58.66 22.64 -15.47
C GLU A 134 58.60 21.89 -14.13
N GLU A 135 59.31 22.37 -13.11
CA GLU A 135 59.27 21.80 -11.76
C GLU A 135 57.86 21.85 -11.16
N LEU A 136 57.16 22.98 -11.29
CA LEU A 136 55.76 23.10 -10.85
C LEU A 136 54.84 22.19 -11.66
N GLY A 137 55.05 22.11 -12.98
CA GLY A 137 54.31 21.21 -13.87
C GLY A 137 54.40 19.75 -13.41
N THR A 138 55.62 19.24 -13.21
CA THR A 138 55.84 17.84 -12.76
C THR A 138 55.26 17.58 -11.36
N ARG A 139 55.33 18.56 -10.44
CA ARG A 139 54.70 18.46 -9.11
C ARG A 139 53.17 18.43 -9.18
N VAL A 140 52.57 19.24 -10.05
CA VAL A 140 51.12 19.24 -10.26
C VAL A 140 50.68 17.92 -10.90
N GLU A 141 51.36 17.45 -11.94
CA GLU A 141 51.04 16.18 -12.60
C GLU A 141 51.14 14.98 -11.64
N SER A 142 52.19 14.90 -10.83
CA SER A 142 52.34 13.80 -9.85
C SER A 142 51.23 13.81 -8.80
N ARG A 143 50.80 14.98 -8.31
CA ARG A 143 49.65 15.12 -7.41
C ARG A 143 48.33 14.71 -8.09
N VAL A 144 48.15 15.06 -9.36
CA VAL A 144 46.96 14.66 -10.14
C VAL A 144 46.92 13.14 -10.30
N ARG A 145 48.03 12.52 -10.74
CA ARG A 145 48.13 11.05 -10.86
C ARG A 145 47.87 10.34 -9.53
N GLN A 146 48.38 10.88 -8.42
CA GLN A 146 48.12 10.35 -7.08
C GLN A 146 46.64 10.48 -6.68
N ALA A 147 46.02 11.62 -6.94
CA ALA A 147 44.61 11.87 -6.67
C ALA A 147 43.71 10.93 -7.49
N GLU A 148 44.02 10.71 -8.76
CA GLU A 148 43.32 9.77 -9.63
C GLU A 148 43.47 8.32 -9.15
N ALA A 149 44.68 7.88 -8.79
CA ALA A 149 44.90 6.55 -8.22
C ALA A 149 44.10 6.35 -6.92
N ASN A 150 44.06 7.36 -6.05
CA ASN A 150 43.25 7.33 -4.83
C ASN A 150 41.75 7.27 -5.13
N ARG A 151 41.26 8.03 -6.11
CA ARG A 151 39.86 7.98 -6.56
C ARG A 151 39.50 6.59 -7.07
N MET A 152 40.35 5.95 -7.86
CA MET A 152 40.12 4.59 -8.37
C MET A 152 40.07 3.54 -7.25
N ARG A 153 40.95 3.64 -6.25
CA ARG A 153 40.91 2.75 -5.06
C ARG A 153 39.61 2.91 -4.28
N LEU A 154 39.15 4.15 -4.05
CA LEU A 154 37.89 4.42 -3.36
C LEU A 154 36.68 3.85 -4.11
N LEU A 155 36.65 4.02 -5.44
CA LEU A 155 35.61 3.46 -6.30
C LEU A 155 35.60 1.93 -6.24
N HIS A 156 36.76 1.29 -6.35
CA HIS A 156 36.89 -0.17 -6.27
C HIS A 156 36.42 -0.71 -4.91
N ALA A 157 36.86 -0.10 -3.81
CA ALA A 157 36.44 -0.48 -2.47
C ALA A 157 34.92 -0.35 -2.27
N HIS A 158 34.32 0.71 -2.82
CA HIS A 158 32.88 0.91 -2.79
C HIS A 158 32.12 -0.11 -3.65
N MET A 159 32.63 -0.47 -4.84
CA MET A 159 32.06 -1.55 -5.67
C MET A 159 32.11 -2.90 -4.94
N GLN A 160 33.23 -3.25 -4.31
CA GLN A 160 33.35 -4.46 -3.51
C GLN A 160 32.38 -4.50 -2.33
N LYS A 161 32.23 -3.38 -1.60
CA LYS A 161 31.23 -3.25 -0.53
C LYS A 161 29.81 -3.47 -1.06
N ARG A 162 29.46 -2.85 -2.18
CA ARG A 162 28.14 -3.04 -2.82
C ARG A 162 27.91 -4.50 -3.23
N ALA A 163 28.90 -5.14 -3.86
CA ALA A 163 28.82 -6.54 -4.26
C ALA A 163 28.62 -7.48 -3.05
N ALA A 164 29.42 -7.30 -2.00
CA ALA A 164 29.29 -8.07 -0.76
C ALA A 164 27.92 -7.88 -0.08
N MET A 165 27.38 -6.66 -0.10
CA MET A 165 26.03 -6.40 0.42
C MET A 165 24.95 -7.09 -0.41
N LYS A 166 25.03 -7.01 -1.75
CA LYS A 166 24.10 -7.71 -2.66
C LYS A 166 24.15 -9.22 -2.45
N GLU A 167 25.34 -9.81 -2.32
CA GLU A 167 25.53 -11.23 -2.06
C GLU A 167 24.96 -11.66 -0.69
N ARG A 168 25.21 -10.88 0.37
CA ARG A 168 24.63 -11.15 1.71
C ARG A 168 23.10 -11.12 1.68
N THR A 169 22.52 -10.14 0.99
CA THR A 169 21.05 -10.05 0.85
C THR A 169 20.49 -11.23 0.07
N ALA A 170 21.13 -11.64 -1.03
CA ALA A 170 20.72 -12.80 -1.81
C ALA A 170 20.78 -14.10 -0.99
N ARG A 171 21.87 -14.34 -0.26
CA ARG A 171 22.01 -15.51 0.63
C ARG A 171 20.96 -15.52 1.74
N SER A 172 20.68 -14.37 2.35
CA SER A 172 19.63 -14.24 3.37
C SER A 172 18.24 -14.57 2.82
N LEU A 173 17.93 -14.09 1.61
CA LEU A 173 16.66 -14.35 0.94
C LEU A 173 16.49 -15.84 0.59
N VAL A 174 17.52 -16.49 0.03
CA VAL A 174 17.51 -17.92 -0.26
C VAL A 174 17.36 -18.75 1.03
N ARG A 175 18.04 -18.36 2.11
CA ARG A 175 17.90 -19.03 3.42
C ARG A 175 16.47 -18.89 3.97
N LYS A 176 15.86 -17.71 3.87
CA LYS A 176 14.46 -17.51 4.27
C LYS A 176 13.52 -18.38 3.44
N GLN A 177 13.61 -18.32 2.12
CA GLN A 177 12.79 -19.12 1.21
C GLN A 177 12.91 -20.63 1.49
N THR A 178 14.13 -21.14 1.70
CA THR A 178 14.34 -22.56 2.03
C THR A 178 13.73 -22.94 3.39
N SER A 179 13.84 -22.07 4.40
CA SER A 179 13.21 -22.31 5.71
C SER A 179 11.68 -22.27 5.66
N GLU A 180 11.10 -21.34 4.89
CA GLU A 180 9.66 -21.24 4.67
C GLU A 180 9.13 -22.45 3.90
N ARG A 181 9.81 -22.86 2.82
CA ARG A 181 9.48 -24.09 2.08
C ARG A 181 9.43 -25.31 3.02
N LYS A 182 10.48 -25.54 3.80
CA LYS A 182 10.53 -26.62 4.80
C LYS A 182 9.39 -26.53 5.83
N TYR A 183 9.05 -25.33 6.29
CA TYR A 183 7.93 -25.13 7.23
C TYR A 183 6.59 -25.47 6.58
N THR A 184 6.32 -24.96 5.37
CA THR A 184 5.08 -25.23 4.63
C THR A 184 4.90 -26.72 4.32
N GLU A 185 5.97 -27.43 3.98
CA GLU A 185 5.95 -28.89 3.76
C GLU A 185 5.60 -29.65 5.04
N ARG A 186 6.18 -29.27 6.19
CA ARG A 186 5.81 -29.85 7.50
C ARG A 186 4.36 -29.61 7.87
N VAL A 187 3.85 -28.40 7.60
CA VAL A 187 2.43 -28.09 7.85
C VAL A 187 1.53 -28.91 6.94
N LYS A 188 1.84 -29.02 5.64
CA LYS A 188 1.10 -29.85 4.69
C LYS A 188 1.08 -31.32 5.09
N SER A 189 2.23 -31.89 5.48
CA SER A 189 2.33 -33.29 5.90
C SER A 189 1.53 -33.55 7.18
N LEU A 190 1.57 -32.64 8.16
CA LEU A 190 0.75 -32.73 9.38
C LEU A 190 -0.75 -32.67 9.07
N ILE A 191 -1.18 -31.78 8.18
CA ILE A 191 -2.59 -31.67 7.76
C ILE A 191 -3.05 -32.96 7.09
N LEU A 192 -2.25 -33.51 6.16
CA LEU A 192 -2.55 -34.78 5.49
C LEU A 192 -2.63 -35.94 6.50
N GLN A 193 -1.70 -36.01 7.45
CA GLN A 193 -1.73 -37.03 8.51
C GLN A 193 -3.00 -36.93 9.37
N LYS A 194 -3.42 -35.71 9.75
CA LYS A 194 -4.66 -35.49 10.51
C LYS A 194 -5.90 -35.86 9.70
N ARG A 195 -5.93 -35.52 8.41
CA ARG A 195 -7.02 -35.89 7.50
C ARG A 195 -7.14 -37.41 7.36
N ASN A 196 -6.02 -38.10 7.11
CA ASN A 196 -5.99 -39.55 6.98
C ASN A 196 -6.44 -40.24 8.29
N ALA A 197 -6.01 -39.75 9.45
CA ALA A 197 -6.45 -40.28 10.74
C ALA A 197 -7.97 -40.05 10.98
N ALA A 198 -8.50 -38.89 10.61
CA ALA A 198 -9.93 -38.59 10.71
C ALA A 198 -10.76 -39.46 9.75
N GLU A 199 -10.27 -39.69 8.54
CA GLU A 199 -10.93 -40.54 7.54
C GLU A 199 -10.95 -42.01 7.96
N LYS A 200 -9.84 -42.54 8.48
CA LYS A 200 -9.81 -43.89 9.08
C LYS A 200 -10.84 -44.04 10.21
N LYS A 201 -10.97 -43.04 11.09
CA LYS A 201 -12.01 -43.03 12.14
C LYS A 201 -13.43 -42.99 11.57
N ARG A 202 -13.67 -42.20 10.53
CA ARG A 202 -14.97 -42.12 9.85
C ARG A 202 -15.35 -43.47 9.26
N LEU A 203 -14.43 -44.14 8.57
CA LEU A 203 -14.66 -45.45 7.95
C LEU A 203 -14.96 -46.52 9.02
N ALA A 204 -14.20 -46.56 10.12
CA ALA A 204 -14.45 -47.49 11.21
C ALA A 204 -15.85 -47.31 11.84
N LEU A 205 -16.31 -46.06 12.02
CA LEU A 205 -17.66 -45.78 12.52
C LEU A 205 -18.74 -46.21 11.54
N LEU A 206 -18.53 -45.99 10.24
CA LEU A 206 -19.46 -46.42 9.19
C LEU A 206 -19.56 -47.95 9.13
N GLU A 207 -18.45 -48.67 9.21
CA GLU A 207 -18.44 -50.14 9.27
C GLU A 207 -19.15 -50.68 10.50
N ALA A 208 -18.89 -50.11 11.68
CA ALA A 208 -19.57 -50.50 12.91
C ALA A 208 -21.09 -50.30 12.81
N GLU A 209 -21.54 -49.22 12.17
CA GLU A 209 -22.95 -48.96 11.97
C GLU A 209 -23.60 -49.88 10.92
N LYS A 210 -22.87 -50.19 9.83
CA LYS A 210 -23.29 -51.19 8.84
C LYS A 210 -23.50 -52.56 9.51
N ARG A 211 -22.56 -53.01 10.36
CA ARG A 211 -22.69 -54.26 11.11
C ARG A 211 -23.90 -54.26 12.04
N LYS A 212 -24.17 -53.16 12.76
CA LYS A 212 -25.37 -53.01 13.60
C LYS A 212 -26.66 -53.05 12.79
N ALA A 213 -26.70 -52.41 11.63
CA ALA A 213 -27.86 -52.44 10.74
C ALA A 213 -28.12 -53.85 10.22
N GLN A 214 -27.08 -54.56 9.76
CA GLN A 214 -27.16 -55.96 9.34
C GLN A 214 -27.66 -56.87 10.47
N ALA A 215 -27.15 -56.70 11.69
CA ALA A 215 -27.61 -57.47 12.85
C ALA A 215 -29.10 -57.23 13.16
N ARG A 216 -29.58 -55.98 13.04
CA ARG A 216 -31.01 -55.66 13.20
C ARG A 216 -31.87 -56.31 12.12
N ILE A 217 -31.42 -56.28 10.86
CA ILE A 217 -32.13 -56.92 9.75
C ILE A 217 -32.21 -58.42 9.98
N LEU A 218 -31.10 -59.07 10.36
CA LEU A 218 -31.07 -60.50 10.69
C LEU A 218 -32.01 -60.84 11.85
N HIS A 219 -32.05 -60.01 12.89
CA HIS A 219 -32.98 -60.18 14.01
C HIS A 219 -34.45 -60.07 13.55
N ILE A 220 -34.78 -59.07 12.74
CA ILE A 220 -36.13 -58.89 12.19
C ILE A 220 -36.52 -60.07 11.30
N GLN A 221 -35.61 -60.54 10.44
CA GLN A 221 -35.84 -61.71 9.58
C GLN A 221 -36.08 -62.98 10.40
N ARG A 222 -35.31 -63.20 11.47
CA ARG A 222 -35.53 -64.33 12.39
C ARG A 222 -36.90 -64.23 13.08
N ALA A 223 -37.25 -63.06 13.61
CA ALA A 223 -38.55 -62.83 14.23
C ALA A 223 -39.72 -62.98 13.24
N ALA A 224 -39.56 -62.53 12.00
CA ALA A 224 -40.57 -62.73 10.96
C ALA A 224 -40.74 -64.23 10.64
N LYS A 225 -39.65 -64.98 10.50
CA LYS A 225 -39.69 -66.43 10.29
C LYS A 225 -40.39 -67.17 11.43
N THR A 226 -40.10 -66.82 12.69
CA THR A 226 -40.76 -67.46 13.85
C THR A 226 -42.25 -67.10 13.95
N VAL A 227 -42.63 -65.87 13.60
CA VAL A 227 -44.05 -65.48 13.53
C VAL A 227 -44.77 -66.21 12.42
N CYS A 228 -44.16 -66.35 11.23
CA CYS A 228 -44.73 -67.12 10.13
C CYS A 228 -44.90 -68.60 10.48
N SER A 229 -43.87 -69.24 11.05
CA SER A 229 -43.96 -70.66 11.46
C SER A 229 -45.00 -70.87 12.55
N LYS A 230 -45.11 -69.96 13.52
CA LYS A 230 -46.16 -69.99 14.54
C LYS A 230 -47.55 -69.86 13.92
N ARG A 231 -47.77 -68.89 13.03
CA ARG A 231 -49.05 -68.74 12.31
C ARG A 231 -49.38 -69.95 11.43
N GLU A 232 -48.38 -70.58 10.81
CA GLU A 232 -48.57 -71.82 10.06
C GLU A 232 -48.98 -72.96 10.98
N SER A 233 -48.35 -73.11 12.15
CA SER A 233 -48.76 -74.12 13.13
C SER A 233 -50.18 -73.90 13.66
N GLU A 234 -50.55 -72.65 13.97
CA GLU A 234 -51.91 -72.29 14.38
C GLU A 234 -52.93 -72.57 13.26
N ARG A 235 -52.58 -72.25 12.00
CA ARG A 235 -53.43 -72.58 10.84
C ARG A 235 -53.61 -74.08 10.66
N ARG A 236 -52.54 -74.88 10.80
CA ARG A 236 -52.64 -76.35 10.75
C ARG A 236 -53.51 -76.88 11.87
N GLN A 237 -53.32 -76.41 13.11
CA GLN A 237 -54.16 -76.79 14.24
C GLN A 237 -55.64 -76.42 14.02
N LEU A 238 -55.92 -75.22 13.53
CA LEU A 238 -57.28 -74.80 13.18
C LEU A 238 -57.86 -75.64 12.05
N GLN A 239 -57.06 -76.00 11.05
CA GLN A 239 -57.47 -76.87 9.96
C GLN A 239 -57.77 -78.28 10.46
N GLU A 240 -56.91 -78.87 11.29
CA GLU A 240 -57.16 -80.17 11.95
C GLU A 240 -58.39 -80.12 12.86
N GLN A 241 -58.59 -79.03 13.58
CA GLN A 241 -59.81 -78.79 14.37
C GLN A 241 -61.04 -78.66 13.48
N LEU A 242 -60.94 -77.98 12.34
CA LEU A 242 -62.03 -77.84 11.38
C LEU A 242 -62.32 -79.15 10.66
N GLU A 243 -61.31 -79.94 10.31
CA GLU A 243 -61.43 -81.25 9.71
C GLU A 243 -62.04 -82.24 10.70
N SER A 244 -61.57 -82.26 11.95
CA SER A 244 -62.19 -83.06 13.01
C SER A 244 -63.61 -82.59 13.33
N LYS A 245 -63.87 -81.27 13.34
CA LYS A 245 -65.23 -80.71 13.42
C LYS A 245 -66.06 -81.03 12.19
N LEU A 246 -65.51 -81.08 10.98
CA LEU A 246 -66.21 -81.45 9.75
C LEU A 246 -66.51 -82.94 9.74
N GLN A 247 -65.61 -83.78 10.25
CA GLN A 247 -65.88 -85.20 10.44
C GLN A 247 -66.95 -85.41 11.51
N LYS A 248 -66.83 -84.73 12.66
CA LYS A 248 -67.88 -84.69 13.68
C LYS A 248 -69.17 -84.12 13.13
N ALA A 249 -69.14 -83.06 12.33
CA ALA A 249 -70.29 -82.44 11.72
C ALA A 249 -70.80 -83.24 10.53
N LYS A 250 -70.03 -84.13 9.89
CA LYS A 250 -70.56 -85.09 8.92
C LYS A 250 -71.30 -86.20 9.66
N ARG A 251 -70.76 -86.68 10.79
CA ARG A 251 -71.45 -87.61 11.70
C ARG A 251 -72.71 -86.97 12.27
N GLN A 252 -72.55 -85.81 12.91
CA GLN A 252 -73.64 -85.01 13.44
C GLN A 252 -74.56 -84.55 12.34
N ARG A 253 -74.16 -84.04 11.17
CA ARG A 253 -75.09 -83.72 10.07
C ARG A 253 -75.75 -84.99 9.52
N ALA A 254 -75.14 -86.16 9.57
CA ALA A 254 -75.90 -87.41 9.37
C ALA A 254 -76.93 -87.64 10.48
N GLU A 255 -76.68 -87.17 11.71
CA GLU A 255 -77.61 -87.15 12.86
C GLU A 255 -78.54 -85.92 12.96
N TYR A 256 -78.24 -84.80 12.30
CA TYR A 256 -78.77 -83.44 12.47
C TYR A 256 -79.37 -82.94 11.14
N LEU A 257 -79.11 -83.64 10.02
CA LEU A 257 -80.11 -83.80 8.95
C LEU A 257 -81.27 -84.66 9.42
N LYS A 258 -81.11 -85.50 10.46
CA LYS A 258 -82.27 -86.01 11.18
C LYS A 258 -82.95 -84.89 12.00
N GLN A 259 -82.25 -83.83 12.40
CA GLN A 259 -82.75 -82.86 13.37
C GLN A 259 -82.11 -81.46 13.16
N ARG A 260 -82.83 -80.59 12.47
CA ARG A 260 -82.38 -79.34 11.81
C ARG A 260 -82.07 -78.14 12.78
N VAL A 261 -81.34 -77.13 12.25
CA VAL A 261 -81.32 -75.64 12.51
C VAL A 261 -80.14 -74.95 13.29
N SER A 262 -79.19 -74.33 12.52
CA SER A 262 -78.62 -72.92 12.52
C SER A 262 -77.85 -72.27 13.75
N PRO A 263 -77.15 -71.08 13.67
CA PRO A 263 -75.91 -70.66 12.94
C PRO A 263 -74.88 -69.71 13.71
N ARG A 264 -73.82 -69.20 13.00
CA ARG A 264 -72.97 -67.95 13.16
C ARG A 264 -71.86 -67.88 14.25
N SER A 265 -70.76 -67.09 14.26
CA SER A 265 -70.09 -66.00 13.48
C SER A 265 -68.68 -65.69 14.08
N SER A 266 -67.74 -65.00 13.39
CA SER A 266 -66.96 -63.81 13.86
C SER A 266 -65.53 -63.66 13.27
N ALA A 267 -65.21 -62.45 12.78
CA ALA A 267 -63.89 -62.01 12.33
C ALA A 267 -63.71 -60.51 12.66
N HIS A 268 -62.86 -60.14 13.63
CA HIS A 268 -62.57 -58.73 13.95
C HIS A 268 -61.15 -58.44 14.51
N ALA A 269 -60.17 -59.34 14.37
CA ALA A 269 -58.89 -59.17 15.08
C ALA A 269 -57.83 -58.25 14.42
N ASP A 270 -57.84 -58.05 13.09
CA ASP A 270 -56.72 -57.39 12.40
C ASP A 270 -56.83 -55.86 12.31
N TYR A 271 -58.02 -55.28 12.52
CA TYR A 271 -58.21 -53.81 12.51
C TYR A 271 -57.59 -53.12 13.74
N ILE A 272 -57.53 -53.82 14.89
CA ILE A 272 -57.11 -53.24 16.18
C ILE A 272 -55.61 -52.90 16.18
N LYS A 273 -54.75 -53.75 15.61
CA LYS A 273 -53.29 -53.59 15.68
C LYS A 273 -52.76 -52.38 14.89
N HIS A 274 -53.40 -52.05 13.76
CA HIS A 274 -53.01 -50.86 12.99
C HIS A 274 -53.43 -49.56 13.67
N ALA A 275 -54.57 -49.56 14.37
CA ALA A 275 -55.05 -48.40 15.11
C ALA A 275 -54.13 -48.05 16.31
N GLU A 276 -53.62 -49.03 17.03
CA GLU A 276 -52.74 -48.83 18.20
C GLU A 276 -51.37 -48.19 17.86
N PHE A 277 -50.78 -48.56 16.72
CA PHE A 277 -49.50 -47.99 16.31
C PHE A 277 -49.63 -46.51 15.93
N LEU A 278 -50.71 -46.16 15.23
CA LEU A 278 -51.01 -44.79 14.84
C LEU A 278 -51.35 -43.94 16.08
N SER A 279 -52.14 -44.48 17.01
CA SER A 279 -52.48 -43.79 18.26
C SER A 279 -51.23 -43.47 19.09
N THR A 280 -50.27 -44.39 19.17
CA THR A 280 -49.02 -44.19 19.92
C THR A 280 -48.10 -43.13 19.30
N LYS A 281 -48.06 -43.06 17.95
CA LYS A 281 -47.33 -41.98 17.24
C LYS A 281 -48.00 -40.64 17.47
N LEU A 282 -49.33 -40.59 17.36
CA LEU A 282 -50.13 -39.39 17.55
C LEU A 282 -49.98 -38.86 18.99
N ALA A 283 -50.01 -39.74 19.99
CA ALA A 283 -49.77 -39.40 21.39
C ALA A 283 -48.37 -38.80 21.65
N ARG A 284 -47.31 -39.32 21.00
CA ARG A 284 -45.96 -38.74 21.12
C ARG A 284 -45.87 -37.35 20.50
N CYS A 285 -46.47 -37.15 19.33
CA CYS A 285 -46.53 -35.84 18.69
C CYS A 285 -47.35 -34.85 19.54
N TRP A 286 -48.47 -35.30 20.09
CA TRP A 286 -49.31 -34.53 21.00
C TRP A 286 -48.56 -34.12 22.28
N LYS A 287 -47.86 -35.05 22.95
CA LYS A 287 -47.02 -34.71 24.11
C LYS A 287 -45.91 -33.70 23.78
N ARG A 288 -45.30 -33.78 22.59
CA ARG A 288 -44.32 -32.78 22.14
C ARG A 288 -44.96 -31.43 21.89
N PHE A 289 -46.14 -31.41 21.27
CA PHE A 289 -46.93 -30.20 21.05
C PHE A 289 -47.26 -29.52 22.39
N LEU A 290 -47.79 -30.28 23.36
CA LEU A 290 -48.07 -29.81 24.71
C LEU A 290 -46.84 -29.29 25.45
N LYS A 291 -45.69 -29.98 25.35
CA LYS A 291 -44.44 -29.49 25.97
C LYS A 291 -43.91 -28.21 25.31
N SER A 292 -44.07 -28.09 23.99
CA SER A 292 -43.61 -26.91 23.27
C SER A 292 -44.54 -25.71 23.47
N ASN A 293 -45.82 -25.96 23.79
CA ASN A 293 -46.98 -25.08 24.01
C ASN A 293 -46.99 -23.66 23.41
N LYS A 294 -46.22 -23.43 22.36
CA LYS A 294 -46.15 -22.19 21.63
C LYS A 294 -46.98 -22.40 20.37
N THR A 295 -48.28 -22.16 20.50
CA THR A 295 -49.19 -22.08 19.35
C THR A 295 -48.63 -21.03 18.37
N THR A 296 -49.02 -21.10 17.09
CA THR A 296 -48.62 -20.04 16.14
C THR A 296 -49.05 -18.67 16.66
N TYR A 297 -50.22 -18.60 17.30
CA TYR A 297 -50.72 -17.41 17.97
C TYR A 297 -49.80 -16.94 19.10
N ALA A 298 -49.44 -17.80 20.06
CA ALA A 298 -48.58 -17.41 21.19
C ALA A 298 -47.17 -16.95 20.75
N LEU A 299 -46.62 -17.53 19.68
CA LEU A 299 -45.35 -17.08 19.09
C LEU A 299 -45.47 -15.68 18.49
N VAL A 300 -46.53 -15.45 17.73
CA VAL A 300 -46.79 -14.16 17.09
C VAL A 300 -47.10 -13.09 18.14
N GLN A 301 -47.89 -13.41 19.16
CA GLN A 301 -48.17 -12.52 20.28
C GLN A 301 -46.89 -12.15 21.05
N ALA A 302 -45.99 -13.11 21.29
CA ALA A 302 -44.70 -12.83 21.91
C ALA A 302 -43.80 -11.93 21.03
N TYR A 303 -43.90 -12.05 19.69
CA TYR A 303 -43.18 -11.19 18.76
C TYR A 303 -43.78 -9.78 18.70
N ASP A 304 -45.11 -9.67 18.66
CA ASP A 304 -45.84 -8.41 18.69
C ASP A 304 -45.51 -7.61 19.97
N ALA A 305 -45.38 -8.30 21.10
CA ALA A 305 -44.92 -7.73 22.37
C ALA A 305 -43.47 -7.18 22.36
N LEU A 306 -42.66 -7.49 21.34
CA LEU A 306 -41.34 -6.86 21.18
C LEU A 306 -41.45 -5.41 20.68
N GLY A 307 -42.60 -5.01 20.15
CA GLY A 307 -42.83 -3.67 19.63
C GLY A 307 -42.01 -3.35 18.37
N ILE A 308 -41.63 -4.35 17.58
CA ILE A 308 -40.93 -4.18 16.30
C ILE A 308 -41.96 -4.15 15.18
N ASN A 309 -42.42 -2.95 14.83
CA ASN A 309 -43.33 -2.71 13.71
C ASN A 309 -42.89 -1.46 12.93
N GLU A 310 -43.40 -1.29 11.71
CA GLU A 310 -43.01 -0.21 10.81
C GLU A 310 -43.13 1.17 11.46
N MET A 311 -44.19 1.40 12.24
CA MET A 311 -44.46 2.69 12.88
C MET A 311 -43.52 2.97 14.07
N SER A 312 -43.27 1.96 14.90
CA SER A 312 -42.39 2.09 16.07
C SER A 312 -40.93 2.20 15.65
N VAL A 313 -40.53 1.47 14.62
CA VAL A 313 -39.15 1.46 14.12
C VAL A 313 -38.83 2.79 13.42
N LYS A 314 -39.75 3.36 12.62
CA LYS A 314 -39.55 4.68 11.99
C LYS A 314 -39.44 5.84 13.00
N SER A 315 -40.05 5.72 14.17
CA SER A 315 -40.01 6.74 15.23
C SER A 315 -38.87 6.54 16.24
N MET A 316 -38.21 5.39 16.21
CA MET A 316 -37.12 5.03 17.11
C MET A 316 -35.77 5.51 16.53
N PRO A 317 -34.80 5.96 17.35
CA PRO A 317 -33.43 6.20 16.91
C PRO A 317 -32.74 4.90 16.45
N PHE A 318 -31.79 5.01 15.52
CA PHE A 318 -31.07 3.86 14.95
C PHE A 318 -30.38 3.00 16.02
N GLU A 319 -29.76 3.63 17.01
CA GLU A 319 -29.02 2.95 18.08
C GLU A 319 -29.96 2.12 18.96
N ASN A 320 -31.15 2.66 19.26
CA ASN A 320 -32.16 1.96 20.07
C ASN A 320 -32.70 0.74 19.32
N LEU A 321 -32.93 0.88 18.00
CA LEU A 321 -33.35 -0.22 17.15
C LEU A 321 -32.27 -1.31 17.09
N ALA A 322 -31.00 -0.93 16.89
CA ALA A 322 -29.88 -1.87 16.85
C ALA A 322 -29.76 -2.65 18.18
N MET A 323 -29.82 -1.96 19.32
CA MET A 323 -29.81 -2.57 20.65
C MET A 323 -30.98 -3.54 20.84
N LEU A 324 -32.19 -3.16 20.41
CA LEU A 324 -33.37 -4.02 20.47
C LEU A 324 -33.20 -5.30 19.64
N MET A 325 -32.59 -5.19 18.46
CA MET A 325 -32.35 -6.32 17.54
C MET A 325 -31.18 -7.21 17.97
N GLU A 326 -30.25 -6.70 18.78
CA GLU A 326 -29.17 -7.48 19.39
C GLU A 326 -29.60 -8.20 20.67
N SER A 327 -30.70 -7.75 21.30
CA SER A 327 -31.24 -8.40 22.48
C SER A 327 -31.48 -9.90 22.26
N PRO A 328 -31.01 -10.77 23.18
CA PRO A 328 -31.25 -12.21 23.09
C PRO A 328 -32.73 -12.58 23.03
N THR A 329 -33.61 -11.82 23.70
CA THR A 329 -35.05 -12.07 23.72
C THR A 329 -35.66 -11.85 22.33
N THR A 330 -35.35 -10.71 21.70
CA THR A 330 -35.75 -10.38 20.32
C THR A 330 -35.29 -11.44 19.34
N LEU A 331 -34.01 -11.85 19.42
CA LEU A 331 -33.44 -12.86 18.52
C LEU A 331 -34.12 -14.22 18.68
N GLN A 332 -34.38 -14.68 19.91
CA GLN A 332 -35.01 -15.96 20.16
C GLN A 332 -36.49 -15.98 19.76
N THR A 333 -37.23 -14.91 20.09
CA THR A 333 -38.66 -14.80 19.79
C THR A 333 -38.89 -14.68 18.28
N THR A 334 -38.15 -13.81 17.60
CA THR A 334 -38.22 -13.67 16.14
C THR A 334 -37.86 -14.99 15.45
N LYS A 335 -36.79 -15.66 15.89
CA LYS A 335 -36.42 -16.97 15.36
C LYS A 335 -37.52 -18.01 15.52
N ALA A 336 -38.17 -18.06 16.68
CA ALA A 336 -39.23 -19.02 16.94
C ALA A 336 -40.45 -18.82 16.01
N VAL A 337 -40.81 -17.56 15.71
CA VAL A 337 -41.85 -17.22 14.72
C VAL A 337 -41.44 -17.64 13.32
N LEU A 338 -40.22 -17.30 12.89
CA LEU A 338 -39.71 -17.66 11.56
C LEU A 338 -39.63 -19.18 11.36
N ASP A 339 -39.08 -19.92 12.34
CA ASP A 339 -39.05 -21.39 12.33
C ASP A 339 -40.46 -21.99 12.25
N ARG A 340 -41.46 -21.32 12.84
CA ARG A 340 -42.86 -21.75 12.79
C ARG A 340 -43.48 -21.48 11.42
N PHE A 341 -43.22 -20.33 10.82
CA PHE A 341 -43.68 -20.00 9.47
C PHE A 341 -43.02 -20.88 8.41
N GLU A 342 -41.73 -21.19 8.55
CA GLU A 342 -41.04 -22.15 7.67
C GLU A 342 -41.73 -23.52 7.71
N LYS A 343 -42.02 -24.05 8.91
CA LYS A 343 -42.77 -25.31 9.05
C LYS A 343 -44.18 -25.22 8.47
N ARG A 344 -44.90 -24.12 8.66
CA ARG A 344 -46.26 -23.92 8.13
C ARG A 344 -46.26 -23.83 6.60
N LEU A 345 -45.22 -23.25 6.01
CA LEU A 345 -45.05 -23.16 4.56
C LEU A 345 -44.83 -24.55 3.98
N LEU A 346 -43.90 -25.33 4.56
CA LEU A 346 -43.63 -26.71 4.15
C LEU A 346 -44.87 -27.62 4.25
N LEU A 347 -45.72 -27.40 5.26
CA LEU A 347 -46.98 -28.13 5.42
C LEU A 347 -48.10 -27.68 4.47
N SER A 348 -48.00 -26.49 3.89
CA SER A 348 -49.00 -25.95 2.97
C SER A 348 -48.74 -26.36 1.52
N GLN A 349 -47.56 -26.92 1.22
CA GLN A 349 -47.21 -27.40 -0.11
C GLN A 349 -47.93 -28.72 -0.43
N PRO A 350 -48.53 -28.85 -1.63
CA PRO A 350 -49.03 -30.13 -2.12
C PRO A 350 -47.90 -31.16 -2.16
N THR A 351 -48.18 -32.39 -1.71
CA THR A 351 -47.24 -33.52 -1.81
C THR A 351 -46.88 -33.75 -3.27
N GLY A 352 -45.68 -33.33 -3.69
CA GLY A 352 -45.16 -33.55 -5.04
C GLY A 352 -44.82 -32.30 -5.87
N SER A 353 -45.15 -31.08 -5.42
CA SER A 353 -44.77 -29.85 -6.11
C SER A 353 -43.65 -29.11 -5.37
N SER A 354 -42.52 -28.88 -6.03
CA SER A 354 -41.46 -27.97 -5.57
C SER A 354 -41.90 -26.52 -5.73
N SER A 355 -42.95 -26.09 -5.03
CA SER A 355 -43.55 -24.77 -5.25
C SER A 355 -42.73 -23.62 -4.63
N ALA A 356 -41.86 -23.91 -3.66
CA ALA A 356 -41.00 -22.90 -3.05
C ALA A 356 -39.74 -22.70 -3.87
N GLU A 357 -39.46 -21.45 -4.26
CA GLU A 357 -38.23 -21.07 -4.94
C GLU A 357 -37.01 -21.53 -4.13
N ASN A 358 -36.04 -22.13 -4.83
CA ASN A 358 -34.82 -22.61 -4.22
C ASN A 358 -33.84 -21.44 -3.97
N ILE A 359 -33.93 -20.86 -2.78
CA ILE A 359 -33.07 -19.75 -2.34
C ILE A 359 -31.74 -20.18 -1.72
N ASP A 360 -31.40 -21.48 -1.73
CA ASP A 360 -30.16 -21.99 -1.10
C ASP A 360 -28.90 -21.31 -1.67
N HIS A 361 -28.93 -20.96 -2.96
CA HIS A 361 -27.84 -20.26 -3.63
C HIS A 361 -27.63 -18.82 -3.12
N LEU A 362 -28.70 -18.14 -2.69
CA LEU A 362 -28.65 -16.82 -2.04
C LEU A 362 -28.18 -16.95 -0.59
N LEU A 363 -28.74 -17.90 0.17
CA LEU A 363 -28.38 -18.12 1.57
C LEU A 363 -26.91 -18.52 1.73
N LYS A 364 -26.36 -19.31 0.79
CA LYS A 364 -24.94 -19.67 0.78
C LYS A 364 -24.02 -18.45 0.59
N ARG A 365 -24.45 -17.40 -0.12
CA ARG A 365 -23.67 -16.16 -0.31
C ARG A 365 -23.64 -15.27 0.93
N LEU A 366 -24.61 -15.41 1.82
CA LEU A 366 -24.64 -14.71 3.11
C LEU A 366 -23.79 -15.39 4.19
N GLY A 367 -23.51 -16.68 4.01
CA GLY A 367 -22.62 -17.40 4.91
C GLY A 367 -21.19 -16.89 4.78
N SER A 368 -20.63 -16.37 5.88
CA SER A 368 -19.20 -16.06 5.95
C SER A 368 -18.39 -17.31 5.59
N PRO A 369 -17.35 -17.23 4.74
CA PRO A 369 -16.49 -18.37 4.47
C PRO A 369 -15.89 -18.81 5.81
N LYS A 370 -16.36 -19.96 6.31
CA LYS A 370 -16.00 -20.50 7.61
C LYS A 370 -14.51 -20.32 7.83
N ARG A 371 -14.15 -19.52 8.85
CA ARG A 371 -12.84 -19.57 9.49
C ARG A 371 -12.49 -21.06 9.63
N LYS A 372 -11.54 -21.55 8.83
CA LYS A 372 -10.80 -22.76 9.21
C LYS A 372 -9.95 -22.36 10.40
N ALA A 373 -10.59 -22.22 11.57
CA ALA A 373 -9.86 -22.13 12.81
C ALA A 373 -9.04 -23.44 12.92
N PRO A 374 -7.72 -23.37 13.10
CA PRO A 374 -6.94 -24.57 13.34
C PRO A 374 -7.46 -25.20 14.63
N ALA A 375 -7.64 -26.52 14.60
CA ALA A 375 -8.20 -27.30 15.70
C ALA A 375 -7.42 -27.04 17.00
N SER A 376 -7.94 -26.14 17.84
CA SER A 376 -7.47 -25.95 19.21
C SER A 376 -7.85 -27.19 20.00
N ARG A 377 -6.82 -27.86 20.53
CA ARG A 377 -6.93 -29.05 21.36
C ARG A 377 -7.44 -28.62 22.73
N SER A 378 -8.74 -28.72 22.97
CA SER A 378 -9.24 -28.88 24.33
C SER A 378 -9.86 -30.27 24.46
N ARG A 379 -9.22 -31.06 25.33
CA ARG A 379 -9.65 -32.40 25.75
C ARG A 379 -10.85 -32.27 26.70
N VAL A 380 -11.55 -33.39 26.84
CA VAL A 380 -12.49 -33.76 27.92
C VAL A 380 -13.94 -33.33 27.74
N ALA A 381 -14.74 -34.22 27.14
CA ALA A 381 -15.76 -35.02 27.85
C ALA A 381 -16.69 -35.65 26.81
N ALA A 382 -16.67 -36.98 26.76
CA ALA A 382 -17.48 -37.79 25.86
C ALA A 382 -18.97 -37.64 26.17
N LYS A 383 -19.73 -36.99 25.28
CA LYS A 383 -21.16 -37.22 25.14
C LYS A 383 -21.44 -37.89 23.79
N LYS A 384 -22.17 -39.00 23.88
CA LYS A 384 -22.51 -39.96 22.81
C LYS A 384 -22.88 -39.28 21.48
N PRO A 385 -22.43 -39.84 20.33
CA PRO A 385 -22.58 -39.21 19.03
C PRO A 385 -24.02 -39.39 18.52
N ALA A 386 -24.71 -38.27 18.27
CA ALA A 386 -25.91 -38.27 17.45
C ALA A 386 -25.51 -38.50 15.99
N LYS A 387 -26.07 -39.57 15.45
CA LYS A 387 -25.93 -40.08 14.09
C LYS A 387 -26.55 -39.08 13.10
N GLY A 388 -25.76 -38.60 12.15
CA GLY A 388 -26.24 -37.82 11.01
C GLY A 388 -25.33 -36.63 10.73
N SER A 389 -24.52 -36.73 9.68
CA SER A 389 -23.92 -35.58 9.00
C SER A 389 -25.07 -34.75 8.41
N GLU A 390 -25.78 -34.01 9.26
CA GLU A 390 -26.68 -32.95 8.82
C GLU A 390 -25.79 -31.91 8.17
N THR A 391 -25.78 -31.90 6.84
CA THR A 391 -25.50 -30.68 6.10
C THR A 391 -26.29 -29.58 6.80
N SER A 392 -25.60 -28.60 7.36
CA SER A 392 -26.20 -27.52 8.14
C SER A 392 -27.29 -26.88 7.29
N LYS A 393 -28.54 -27.31 7.46
CA LYS A 393 -29.68 -26.75 6.74
C LYS A 393 -29.75 -25.29 7.17
N LEU A 394 -29.42 -24.40 6.25
CA LEU A 394 -29.61 -22.97 6.45
C LEU A 394 -31.12 -22.78 6.60
N SER A 395 -31.58 -22.14 7.68
CA SER A 395 -33.00 -21.81 7.81
C SER A 395 -33.40 -20.93 6.65
N ARG A 396 -34.59 -21.18 6.08
CA ARG A 396 -35.10 -20.46 4.91
C ARG A 396 -35.14 -18.95 5.18
N TYR A 397 -35.54 -18.57 6.38
CA TYR A 397 -35.62 -17.18 6.84
C TYR A 397 -34.43 -16.87 7.75
N SER A 398 -33.40 -16.22 7.19
CA SER A 398 -32.25 -15.81 7.99
C SER A 398 -32.66 -14.72 8.98
N LEU A 399 -32.62 -15.04 10.28
CA LEU A 399 -33.00 -14.15 11.37
C LEU A 399 -32.41 -12.74 11.24
N ARG A 400 -31.10 -12.64 11.01
CA ARG A 400 -30.42 -11.33 10.91
C ARG A 400 -30.86 -10.54 9.68
N VAL A 401 -31.15 -11.21 8.56
CA VAL A 401 -31.55 -10.56 7.31
C VAL A 401 -32.99 -10.06 7.38
N VAL A 402 -33.89 -10.85 7.99
CA VAL A 402 -35.26 -10.43 8.31
C VAL A 402 -35.23 -9.19 9.20
N LEU A 403 -34.42 -9.23 10.26
CA LEU A 403 -34.28 -8.10 11.16
C LEU A 403 -33.71 -6.87 10.41
N CYS A 404 -32.71 -7.02 9.54
CA CYS A 404 -32.18 -5.93 8.73
C CYS A 404 -33.22 -5.22 7.84
N SER A 405 -34.34 -5.85 7.47
CA SER A 405 -35.33 -5.17 6.63
C SER A 405 -35.95 -3.97 7.34
N TYR A 406 -36.15 -4.08 8.66
CA TYR A 406 -36.61 -2.96 9.49
C TYR A 406 -35.57 -1.83 9.57
N MET A 407 -34.28 -2.15 9.65
CA MET A 407 -33.23 -1.12 9.65
C MET A 407 -33.14 -0.40 8.31
N ILE A 408 -33.25 -1.13 7.20
CA ILE A 408 -33.26 -0.56 5.84
C ILE A 408 -34.48 0.36 5.66
N LEU A 409 -35.64 -0.06 6.17
CA LEU A 409 -36.88 0.70 6.07
C LEU A 409 -36.88 1.99 6.90
N ALA A 410 -36.43 1.93 8.16
CA ALA A 410 -36.50 3.08 9.07
C ALA A 410 -35.30 4.02 8.98
N HIS A 411 -34.10 3.49 8.71
CA HIS A 411 -32.86 4.26 8.71
C HIS A 411 -32.01 3.98 7.46
N PRO A 412 -32.53 4.26 6.25
CA PRO A 412 -31.78 4.02 5.02
C PRO A 412 -30.44 4.77 5.00
N GLY A 413 -30.38 6.00 5.54
CA GLY A 413 -29.15 6.78 5.61
C GLY A 413 -28.07 6.22 6.56
N ALA A 414 -28.45 5.40 7.55
CA ALA A 414 -27.49 4.76 8.45
C ALA A 414 -26.97 3.43 7.91
N VAL A 415 -27.77 2.76 7.07
CA VAL A 415 -27.47 1.41 6.55
C VAL A 415 -26.85 1.45 5.15
N LEU A 416 -27.31 2.37 4.30
CA LEU A 416 -26.93 2.47 2.90
C LEU A 416 -25.88 3.56 2.72
N SER A 417 -24.79 3.25 2.00
CA SER A 417 -23.70 4.19 1.73
C SER A 417 -23.97 5.19 0.60
N GLY A 418 -25.15 5.11 -0.06
CA GLY A 418 -25.55 6.02 -1.13
C GLY A 418 -26.96 5.76 -1.64
N GLN A 419 -27.43 6.63 -2.53
CA GLN A 419 -28.71 6.52 -3.23
C GLN A 419 -28.46 6.11 -4.68
N GLY A 420 -28.74 4.86 -5.01
CA GLY A 420 -28.64 4.33 -6.37
C GLY A 420 -29.84 3.43 -6.68
N GLU A 421 -30.03 3.08 -7.95
CA GLU A 421 -31.16 2.26 -8.40
C GLU A 421 -31.28 0.94 -7.61
N LYS A 422 -30.15 0.29 -7.29
CA LYS A 422 -30.13 -0.96 -6.54
C LYS A 422 -30.51 -0.76 -5.07
N GLU A 423 -30.09 0.35 -4.48
CA GLU A 423 -30.46 0.75 -3.12
C GLU A 423 -31.95 1.08 -3.02
N ASN A 424 -32.51 1.75 -4.03
CA ASN A 424 -33.96 2.02 -4.12
C ASN A 424 -34.76 0.73 -4.23
N LEU A 425 -34.38 -0.19 -5.12
CA LEU A 425 -35.02 -1.52 -5.25
C LEU A 425 -34.91 -2.35 -3.95
N LEU A 426 -33.80 -2.22 -3.22
CA LEU A 426 -33.66 -2.86 -1.91
C LEU A 426 -34.62 -2.25 -0.88
N MET A 427 -34.76 -0.92 -0.82
CA MET A 427 -35.70 -0.25 0.08
C MET A 427 -37.14 -0.63 -0.25
N GLU A 428 -37.55 -0.57 -1.52
CA GLU A 428 -38.89 -0.97 -1.97
C GLU A 428 -39.20 -2.43 -1.65
N SER A 429 -38.24 -3.34 -1.90
CA SER A 429 -38.43 -4.76 -1.59
C SER A 429 -38.42 -5.04 -0.07
N ALA A 430 -37.65 -4.29 0.71
CA ALA A 430 -37.65 -4.37 2.18
C ALA A 430 -38.98 -3.87 2.76
N GLU A 431 -39.49 -2.74 2.26
CA GLU A 431 -40.80 -2.20 2.64
C GLU A 431 -41.92 -3.19 2.31
N ASN A 432 -41.93 -3.73 1.09
CA ASN A 432 -42.91 -4.73 0.69
C ASN A 432 -42.83 -6.01 1.56
N PHE A 433 -41.61 -6.46 1.88
CA PHE A 433 -41.41 -7.60 2.76
C PHE A 433 -41.94 -7.35 4.18
N VAL A 434 -41.64 -6.18 4.77
CA VAL A 434 -42.13 -5.81 6.11
C VAL A 434 -43.65 -5.74 6.12
N LYS A 435 -44.27 -5.11 5.11
CA LYS A 435 -45.73 -5.05 4.95
C LYS A 435 -46.36 -6.44 4.93
N GLU A 436 -45.84 -7.35 4.10
CA GLU A 436 -46.37 -8.72 4.00
C GLU A 436 -46.15 -9.55 5.26
N PHE A 437 -45.02 -9.34 5.96
CA PHE A 437 -44.72 -9.99 7.22
C PHE A 437 -45.63 -9.51 8.35
N GLU A 438 -45.82 -8.20 8.49
CA GLU A 438 -46.75 -7.63 9.46
C GLU A 438 -48.20 -8.01 9.16
N LEU A 439 -48.60 -8.05 7.89
CA LEU A 439 -49.92 -8.52 7.49
C LEU A 439 -50.12 -10.00 7.84
N LEU A 440 -49.07 -10.82 7.73
CA LEU A 440 -49.10 -12.22 8.18
C LEU A 440 -49.22 -12.32 9.71
N VAL A 441 -48.52 -11.48 10.47
CA VAL A 441 -48.63 -11.38 11.94
C VAL A 441 -50.07 -10.98 12.31
N LYS A 442 -50.62 -9.91 11.71
CA LYS A 442 -52.01 -9.46 11.91
C LYS A 442 -53.02 -10.55 11.56
N THR A 443 -52.86 -11.24 10.43
CA THR A 443 -53.73 -12.38 10.05
C THR A 443 -53.73 -13.52 11.09
N VAL A 444 -52.65 -13.67 11.86
CA VAL A 444 -52.58 -14.63 12.97
C VAL A 444 -53.25 -14.10 14.22
N LEU A 445 -53.08 -12.81 14.54
CA LEU A 445 -53.65 -12.13 15.72
C LEU A 445 -55.15 -11.86 15.59
N ASP A 446 -55.61 -11.37 14.44
CA ASP A 446 -57.02 -11.08 14.11
C ASP A 446 -57.89 -12.35 13.99
N ARG A 447 -57.30 -13.53 14.19
CA ARG A 447 -58.07 -14.77 14.29
C ARG A 447 -59.03 -14.63 15.48
N PRO A 448 -60.36 -14.71 15.29
CA PRO A 448 -61.31 -14.62 16.39
C PRO A 448 -60.95 -15.64 17.47
N GLY A 449 -60.96 -15.18 18.73
CA GLY A 449 -60.26 -15.77 19.87
C GLY A 449 -60.44 -17.27 20.11
N GLY A 450 -59.46 -17.84 20.80
CA GLY A 450 -59.34 -19.25 21.10
C GLY A 450 -60.30 -19.78 22.16
N ALA A 451 -61.61 -19.76 21.88
CA ALA A 451 -62.62 -20.35 22.78
C ALA A 451 -63.63 -21.28 22.11
N SER A 452 -63.60 -21.51 20.79
CA SER A 452 -64.43 -22.54 20.16
C SER A 452 -63.63 -23.43 19.22
N MET A 453 -63.41 -24.67 19.64
CA MET A 453 -62.65 -25.67 18.89
C MET A 453 -63.47 -26.31 17.74
N GLN A 454 -64.64 -25.77 17.40
CA GLN A 454 -65.61 -26.43 16.51
C GLN A 454 -66.23 -25.46 15.49
N SER A 455 -65.41 -24.90 14.60
CA SER A 455 -65.77 -24.55 13.20
C SER A 455 -64.67 -23.68 12.59
N THR A 456 -63.53 -24.28 12.23
CA THR A 456 -62.55 -23.56 11.42
C THR A 456 -63.11 -23.37 10.01
N ASP A 457 -63.53 -22.14 9.67
CA ASP A 457 -63.90 -21.81 8.30
C ASP A 457 -62.71 -22.09 7.38
N ALA A 458 -62.93 -22.94 6.36
CA ALA A 458 -61.95 -23.21 5.32
C ALA A 458 -61.43 -21.91 4.66
N ALA A 459 -62.26 -20.86 4.65
CA ALA A 459 -61.92 -19.52 4.19
C ALA A 459 -60.78 -18.87 5.00
N SER A 460 -60.84 -18.92 6.34
CA SER A 460 -59.80 -18.34 7.22
C SER A 460 -58.45 -19.04 7.05
N GLN A 461 -58.48 -20.37 6.86
CA GLN A 461 -57.29 -21.16 6.62
C GLN A 461 -56.71 -20.90 5.21
N LYS A 462 -57.58 -20.70 4.21
CA LYS A 462 -57.17 -20.31 2.86
C LYS A 462 -56.52 -18.92 2.86
N LYS A 463 -57.10 -17.93 3.55
CA LYS A 463 -56.53 -16.58 3.73
C LYS A 463 -55.13 -16.63 4.37
N PHE A 464 -54.95 -17.41 5.44
CA PHE A 464 -53.62 -17.56 6.06
C PHE A 464 -52.60 -18.21 5.10
N ARG A 465 -53.01 -19.22 4.31
CA ARG A 465 -52.12 -19.88 3.34
C ARG A 465 -51.73 -18.95 2.20
N THR A 466 -52.67 -18.15 1.68
CA THR A 466 -52.37 -17.15 0.64
C THR A 466 -51.44 -16.08 1.16
N GLN A 467 -51.67 -15.59 2.39
CA GLN A 467 -50.79 -14.59 3.02
C GLN A 467 -49.38 -15.14 3.29
N LEU A 468 -49.28 -16.40 3.73
CA LEU A 468 -48.00 -17.05 3.94
C LEU A 468 -47.21 -17.22 2.63
N ALA A 469 -47.89 -17.46 1.51
CA ALA A 469 -47.27 -17.53 0.18
C ALA A 469 -46.84 -16.14 -0.33
N ALA A 470 -47.65 -15.10 -0.10
CA ALA A 470 -47.30 -13.71 -0.43
C ALA A 470 -46.06 -13.24 0.37
N PHE A 471 -46.03 -13.53 1.67
CA PHE A 471 -44.87 -13.32 2.53
C PHE A 471 -43.61 -14.03 2.01
N ASP A 472 -43.68 -15.31 1.64
CA ASP A 472 -42.52 -16.05 1.14
C ASP A 472 -42.02 -15.48 -0.21
N LYS A 473 -42.93 -15.05 -1.08
CA LYS A 473 -42.59 -14.37 -2.34
C LYS A 473 -41.90 -13.02 -2.10
N ALA A 474 -42.42 -12.21 -1.18
CA ALA A 474 -41.81 -10.95 -0.80
C ALA A 474 -40.43 -11.15 -0.15
N TRP A 475 -40.28 -12.21 0.66
CA TRP A 475 -38.99 -12.63 1.22
C TRP A 475 -37.97 -12.98 0.13
N CYS A 476 -38.34 -13.79 -0.86
CA CYS A 476 -37.44 -14.14 -1.96
C CYS A 476 -36.95 -12.90 -2.72
N ALA A 477 -37.87 -11.97 -3.03
CA ALA A 477 -37.54 -10.72 -3.69
C ALA A 477 -36.60 -9.85 -2.84
N TYR A 478 -36.92 -9.64 -1.56
CA TYR A 478 -36.05 -8.90 -0.64
C TYR A 478 -34.68 -9.55 -0.48
N LEU A 479 -34.62 -10.87 -0.27
CA LEU A 479 -33.37 -11.61 -0.11
C LEU A 479 -32.47 -11.49 -1.34
N TYR A 480 -33.06 -11.53 -2.54
CA TYR A 480 -32.31 -11.30 -3.78
C TYR A 480 -31.66 -9.92 -3.80
N HIS A 481 -32.44 -8.85 -3.61
CA HIS A 481 -31.90 -7.47 -3.61
C HIS A 481 -30.91 -7.26 -2.47
N PHE A 482 -31.15 -7.83 -1.29
CA PHE A 482 -30.26 -7.77 -0.15
C PHE A 482 -28.91 -8.42 -0.45
N VAL A 483 -28.90 -9.59 -1.10
CA VAL A 483 -27.66 -10.26 -1.52
C VAL A 483 -26.94 -9.45 -2.59
N VAL A 484 -27.65 -8.91 -3.58
CA VAL A 484 -27.05 -8.06 -4.62
C VAL A 484 -26.39 -6.82 -3.99
N TRP A 485 -27.08 -6.16 -3.06
CA TRP A 485 -26.54 -5.04 -2.30
C TRP A 485 -25.33 -5.45 -1.45
N LYS A 486 -25.41 -6.53 -0.66
CA LYS A 486 -24.28 -7.01 0.14
C LYS A 486 -23.05 -7.37 -0.68
N LEU A 487 -23.22 -7.88 -1.89
CA LEU A 487 -22.11 -8.13 -2.80
C LEU A 487 -21.48 -6.83 -3.33
N LYS A 488 -22.29 -5.82 -3.66
CA LYS A 488 -21.81 -4.48 -4.05
C LYS A 488 -21.07 -3.81 -2.89
N ASP A 489 -21.64 -3.87 -1.70
CA ASP A 489 -21.08 -3.31 -0.46
C ASP A 489 -19.74 -3.98 -0.11
N ALA A 490 -19.69 -5.31 -0.12
CA ALA A 490 -18.44 -6.05 0.11
C ALA A 490 -17.36 -5.72 -0.93
N LYS A 491 -17.72 -5.54 -2.21
CA LYS A 491 -16.78 -5.11 -3.26
C LYS A 491 -16.29 -3.69 -3.05
N SER A 492 -17.15 -2.77 -2.61
CA SER A 492 -16.79 -1.37 -2.33
C SER A 492 -15.84 -1.31 -1.13
N LEU A 493 -16.16 -2.04 -0.06
CA LEU A 493 -15.29 -2.17 1.11
C LEU A 493 -13.93 -2.80 0.75
N GLU A 494 -13.91 -3.83 -0.10
CA GLU A 494 -12.65 -4.38 -0.62
C GLU A 494 -11.83 -3.29 -1.33
N GLN A 495 -12.44 -2.52 -2.23
CA GLN A 495 -11.76 -1.44 -2.96
C GLN A 495 -11.22 -0.36 -2.01
N ASP A 496 -11.96 0.00 -0.97
CA ASP A 496 -11.51 0.98 0.03
C ASP A 496 -10.37 0.45 0.89
N LEU A 497 -10.41 -0.82 1.28
CA LEU A 497 -9.30 -1.48 1.99
C LEU A 497 -8.04 -1.57 1.11
N VAL A 498 -8.21 -1.91 -0.18
CA VAL A 498 -7.10 -1.92 -1.16
C VAL A 498 -6.55 -0.51 -1.35
N ARG A 499 -7.40 0.50 -1.47
CA ARG A 499 -7.00 1.91 -1.59
C ARG A 499 -6.26 2.38 -0.34
N ALA A 500 -6.73 2.02 0.85
CA ALA A 500 -6.06 2.30 2.11
C ALA A 500 -4.67 1.64 2.15
N ALA A 501 -4.56 0.36 1.75
CA ALA A 501 -3.28 -0.34 1.66
C ALA A 501 -2.31 0.37 0.68
N CYS A 502 -2.80 0.81 -0.48
CA CYS A 502 -1.99 1.55 -1.47
C CYS A 502 -1.56 2.92 -0.96
N LYS A 503 -2.43 3.65 -0.24
CA LYS A 503 -2.08 4.93 0.39
C LYS A 503 -1.01 4.77 1.48
N LEU A 504 -1.12 3.72 2.31
CA LEU A 504 -0.12 3.40 3.33
C LEU A 504 1.24 3.08 2.70
N GLU A 505 1.24 2.29 1.62
CA GLU A 505 2.46 1.97 0.87
C GLU A 505 3.10 3.24 0.26
N LEU A 506 2.31 4.11 -0.38
CA LEU A 506 2.81 5.37 -0.96
C LEU A 506 3.40 6.30 0.11
N SER A 507 2.70 6.47 1.23
CA SER A 507 3.19 7.29 2.35
C SER A 507 4.51 6.74 2.91
N MET A 508 4.61 5.40 3.04
CA MET A 508 5.85 4.73 3.42
C MET A 508 6.97 4.97 2.39
N MET A 509 6.69 4.82 1.09
CA MET A 509 7.66 5.01 0.02
C MET A 509 8.20 6.45 -0.05
N GLN A 510 7.33 7.43 0.16
CA GLN A 510 7.69 8.85 0.24
C GLN A 510 8.54 9.14 1.47
N THR A 511 8.10 8.68 2.65
CA THR A 511 8.76 8.98 3.93
C THR A 511 10.11 8.28 4.05
N CYS A 512 10.20 7.00 3.68
CA CYS A 512 11.44 6.23 3.74
C CYS A 512 12.39 6.49 2.55
N LYS A 513 12.07 7.45 1.65
CA LYS A 513 12.85 7.79 0.43
C LYS A 513 13.33 6.55 -0.34
N LEU A 514 12.48 5.53 -0.49
CA LEU A 514 12.85 4.27 -1.12
C LEU A 514 13.38 4.51 -2.55
N SER A 515 14.61 4.08 -2.81
CA SER A 515 15.21 4.05 -4.15
C SER A 515 14.92 2.70 -4.82
N SER A 516 14.81 2.72 -6.16
CA SER A 516 14.40 1.58 -7.00
C SER A 516 15.21 0.29 -6.71
N ASP A 517 16.47 0.40 -6.27
CA ASP A 517 17.34 -0.76 -6.04
C ASP A 517 17.19 -1.41 -4.64
N GLY A 518 16.10 -1.14 -3.90
CA GLY A 518 15.71 -1.88 -2.69
C GLY A 518 16.68 -1.82 -1.49
N GLN A 519 17.81 -1.13 -1.60
CA GLN A 519 18.81 -0.98 -0.55
C GLN A 519 18.54 0.30 0.26
N SER A 520 17.74 0.16 1.31
CA SER A 520 17.56 1.18 2.33
C SER A 520 18.41 0.85 3.56
N HIS A 521 19.74 0.83 3.42
CA HIS A 521 20.63 0.40 4.51
C HIS A 521 20.81 1.46 5.62
N ASP A 522 20.47 2.72 5.35
CA ASP A 522 20.59 3.82 6.31
C ASP A 522 19.24 4.50 6.61
N LEU A 523 18.19 3.71 6.83
CA LEU A 523 16.93 4.25 7.36
C LEU A 523 17.12 4.67 8.83
N SER A 524 16.73 5.91 9.15
CA SER A 524 16.61 6.40 10.53
C SER A 524 15.74 5.45 11.37
N HIS A 525 15.95 5.43 12.69
CA HIS A 525 15.15 4.63 13.63
C HIS A 525 13.63 4.85 13.40
N ASP A 526 13.21 6.09 13.17
CA ASP A 526 11.81 6.45 12.91
C ASP A 526 11.29 5.86 11.59
N MET A 527 12.11 5.84 10.54
CA MET A 527 11.73 5.24 9.25
C MET A 527 11.53 3.73 9.36
N LYS A 528 12.34 3.05 10.19
CA LYS A 528 12.14 1.61 10.49
C LYS A 528 10.85 1.37 11.27
N ALA A 529 10.52 2.25 12.23
CA ALA A 529 9.28 2.17 12.98
C ALA A 529 8.05 2.35 12.07
N ILE A 530 8.08 3.33 11.16
CA ILE A 530 7.03 3.56 10.16
C ILE A 530 6.87 2.34 9.24
N GLN A 531 7.98 1.78 8.75
CA GLN A 531 7.95 0.58 7.91
C GLN A 531 7.31 -0.62 8.63
N LYS A 532 7.63 -0.82 9.91
CA LYS A 532 7.04 -1.89 10.72
C LYS A 532 5.53 -1.66 10.90
N GLN A 533 5.11 -0.46 11.28
CA GLN A 533 3.70 -0.11 11.47
C GLN A 533 2.89 -0.34 10.18
N VAL A 534 3.39 0.12 9.04
CA VAL A 534 2.73 -0.08 7.74
C VAL A 534 2.64 -1.57 7.38
N THR A 535 3.65 -2.36 7.72
CA THR A 535 3.63 -3.82 7.50
C THR A 535 2.54 -4.50 8.35
N ASP A 536 2.41 -4.11 9.62
CA ASP A 536 1.40 -4.64 10.53
C ASP A 536 -0.03 -4.21 10.11
N ASP A 537 -0.21 -2.95 9.72
CA ASP A 537 -1.48 -2.42 9.21
C ASP A 537 -1.88 -3.11 7.91
N GLN A 538 -0.93 -3.30 6.99
CA GLN A 538 -1.18 -4.08 5.77
C GLN A 538 -1.59 -5.49 6.08
N LYS A 539 -0.94 -6.19 7.02
CA LYS A 539 -1.32 -7.53 7.45
C LYS A 539 -2.78 -7.59 7.92
N LEU A 540 -3.21 -6.62 8.74
CA LEU A 540 -4.59 -6.52 9.18
C LEU A 540 -5.56 -6.28 8.02
N LEU A 541 -5.19 -5.42 7.05
CA LEU A 541 -5.98 -5.20 5.83
C LEU A 541 -6.08 -6.48 4.99
N ARG A 542 -5.00 -7.27 4.88
CA ARG A 542 -5.01 -8.57 4.19
C ARG A 542 -6.01 -9.53 4.84
N GLU A 543 -5.99 -9.64 6.17
CA GLU A 543 -6.91 -10.52 6.89
C GLU A 543 -8.37 -10.13 6.65
N LYS A 544 -8.68 -8.82 6.67
CA LYS A 544 -10.01 -8.30 6.35
C LYS A 544 -10.44 -8.61 4.91
N ILE A 545 -9.56 -8.37 3.93
CA ILE A 545 -9.84 -8.66 2.51
C ILE A 545 -10.02 -10.16 2.28
N GLN A 546 -9.22 -11.01 2.93
CA GLN A 546 -9.37 -12.47 2.84
C GLN A 546 -10.73 -12.94 3.38
N HIS A 547 -11.24 -12.32 4.44
CA HIS A 547 -12.57 -12.62 4.96
C HIS A 547 -13.72 -12.15 4.06
N LEU A 548 -13.53 -11.05 3.31
CA LEU A 548 -14.53 -10.48 2.42
C LEU A 548 -14.59 -11.18 1.06
N SER A 549 -13.45 -11.33 0.40
CA SER A 549 -13.35 -11.71 -1.02
C SER A 549 -12.47 -12.93 -1.27
N GLY A 550 -11.94 -13.55 -0.22
CA GLY A 550 -11.05 -14.70 -0.32
C GLY A 550 -9.73 -14.38 -1.02
N ASP A 551 -9.09 -15.41 -1.56
CA ASP A 551 -7.77 -15.31 -2.18
C ASP A 551 -7.76 -14.39 -3.41
N ALA A 552 -8.87 -14.34 -4.18
CA ALA A 552 -9.02 -13.45 -5.32
C ALA A 552 -8.95 -11.96 -4.94
N GLY A 553 -9.43 -11.59 -3.73
CA GLY A 553 -9.29 -10.23 -3.22
C GLY A 553 -7.83 -9.90 -2.85
N ILE A 554 -7.10 -10.88 -2.32
CA ILE A 554 -5.67 -10.73 -1.99
C ILE A 554 -4.83 -10.55 -3.25
N GLU A 555 -5.13 -11.27 -4.32
CA GLU A 555 -4.48 -11.11 -5.62
C GLU A 555 -4.71 -9.71 -6.18
N ARG A 556 -5.96 -9.22 -6.21
CA ARG A 556 -6.27 -7.84 -6.65
C ARG A 556 -5.53 -6.78 -5.82
N MET A 557 -5.46 -6.96 -4.51
CA MET A 557 -4.69 -6.08 -3.63
C MET A 557 -3.19 -6.12 -3.97
N ASN A 558 -2.61 -7.30 -4.22
CA ASN A 558 -1.20 -7.44 -4.58
C ASN A 558 -0.87 -6.79 -5.93
N SER A 559 -1.75 -6.93 -6.92
CA SER A 559 -1.63 -6.26 -8.21
C SER A 559 -1.69 -4.74 -8.01
N ALA A 560 -2.68 -4.22 -7.29
CA ALA A 560 -2.80 -2.79 -7.02
C ALA A 560 -1.59 -2.21 -6.26
N LEU A 561 -1.03 -2.94 -5.29
CA LEU A 561 0.20 -2.53 -4.60
C LEU A 561 1.41 -2.52 -5.53
N SER A 562 1.54 -3.53 -6.40
CA SER A 562 2.60 -3.58 -7.42
C SER A 562 2.49 -2.42 -8.41
N ASP A 563 1.29 -2.14 -8.92
CA ASP A 563 1.03 -1.01 -9.82
C ASP A 563 1.34 0.34 -9.16
N THR A 564 0.99 0.46 -7.87
CA THR A 564 1.28 1.65 -7.07
C THR A 564 2.79 1.88 -6.92
N ARG A 565 3.56 0.81 -6.67
CA ARG A 565 5.03 0.86 -6.61
C ARG A 565 5.62 1.26 -7.96
N SER A 566 5.16 0.64 -9.05
CA SER A 566 5.61 0.95 -10.41
C SER A 566 5.38 2.43 -10.77
N LYS A 567 4.16 2.94 -10.55
CA LYS A 567 3.82 4.36 -10.79
C LYS A 567 4.66 5.32 -9.94
N PHE A 568 4.97 4.96 -8.70
CA PHE A 568 5.84 5.79 -7.85
C PHE A 568 7.25 5.90 -8.41
N PHE A 569 7.83 4.78 -8.87
CA PHE A 569 9.17 4.79 -9.46
C PHE A 569 9.22 5.50 -10.81
N GLU A 570 8.20 5.31 -11.66
CA GLU A 570 8.06 6.03 -12.93
C GLU A 570 7.95 7.55 -12.70
N ALA A 571 7.12 8.00 -11.76
CA ALA A 571 7.01 9.41 -11.40
C ALA A 571 8.30 9.99 -10.78
N LYS A 572 9.08 9.16 -10.08
CA LYS A 572 10.39 9.54 -9.54
C LYS A 572 11.40 9.70 -10.68
N GLU A 573 11.43 8.79 -11.65
CA GLU A 573 12.30 8.86 -12.84
C GLU A 573 11.97 10.06 -13.74
N ASN A 574 10.68 10.30 -14.02
CA ASN A 574 10.25 11.46 -14.80
C ASN A 574 10.66 12.77 -14.13
N ARG A 575 10.52 12.90 -12.81
CA ARG A 575 11.00 14.08 -12.06
C ARG A 575 12.52 14.26 -12.08
N PHE A 576 13.30 13.18 -12.22
CA PHE A 576 14.74 13.30 -12.41
C PHE A 576 15.08 13.79 -13.83
N ARG A 577 14.35 13.33 -14.86
CA ARG A 577 14.55 13.78 -16.25
C ARG A 577 14.20 15.26 -16.43
N THR A 578 13.07 15.74 -15.90
CA THR A 578 12.67 17.17 -16.01
C THR A 578 13.56 18.13 -15.21
N ARG A 579 14.36 17.63 -14.26
CA ARG A 579 15.34 18.46 -13.54
C ARG A 579 16.70 18.53 -14.22
N GLN A 580 16.96 17.67 -15.21
CA GLN A 580 18.20 17.66 -15.98
C GLN A 580 18.09 18.38 -17.32
N SER A 581 16.87 18.58 -17.83
CA SER A 581 16.57 19.57 -18.88
C SER A 581 16.36 20.94 -18.26
#